data_AF-A0A3B1J1J8-F1
#
_entry.id   AF-A0A3B1J1J8-F1
#
_cell.length_a   1.000
_cell.length_b   1.000
_cell.length_c   1.000
_cell.angle_alpha   90.00
_cell.angle_beta   90.00
_cell.angle_gamma   90.00
#
_symmetry.space_group_name_H-M   'P 1'
#
loop_
_entity.id
_entity.type
_entity.pdbx_description
1 polymer ?
#
loop_
_entity_poly.entity_id
_entity_poly.type
_entity_poly.pdbx_seq_one_letter_code
_entity_poly.pdbx_strand_id
1 'polypeptide(L)'
;MGKGKDLSDFDKGQIVMARRLGQSISQAAGLVGCSRSAVVSTYRKWSKEGPPVNQRLGHGRPKLIDEHGEQKLARLVQSNKQATVAELAEKVNAGREQKVSEHTVHRSLLRMGLGRRVVKDTNKPKARTSAYAYFVLSCRDELKRKSPDTQVNLSMLSKKCSEEWKALSPDEKKKFEDMAKADKARYDEEVKNYIPPIGSEERKIKKEGSIEPKRPLSAFFIFCAKHRNTVKSEFPNLSIAEIAKKLVEMWSNLSAKERSAFEQKAILLREKQAKDGGIGLAGGSTKAAQTEADEDEEEKDEEEDVEDEDEEEDEDDEEEDDKE
;
A
#
# COMPACT_ATOMS: atom_id res chain seq x y z
N MET A 1 -6.59 49.84 -38.57
CA MET A 1 -5.70 48.67 -38.44
C MET A 1 -6.26 47.78 -37.33
N GLY A 2 -6.76 46.59 -37.67
CA GLY A 2 -7.43 45.70 -36.70
C GLY A 2 -6.44 45.09 -35.72
N LYS A 3 -6.76 45.15 -34.42
CA LYS A 3 -6.05 44.43 -33.37
C LYS A 3 -6.16 42.93 -33.68
N GLY A 4 -5.05 42.27 -33.99
CA GLY A 4 -5.03 40.83 -34.26
C GLY A 4 -5.51 40.06 -33.03
N LYS A 5 -6.35 39.04 -33.22
CA LYS A 5 -6.73 38.10 -32.16
C LYS A 5 -5.45 37.47 -31.59
N ASP A 6 -5.31 37.47 -30.27
CA ASP A 6 -4.24 36.75 -29.60
C ASP A 6 -4.38 35.25 -29.91
N LEU A 7 -3.29 34.63 -30.38
CA LEU A 7 -3.27 33.20 -30.72
C LEU A 7 -3.44 32.35 -29.45
N SER A 8 -4.23 31.29 -29.52
CA SER A 8 -4.34 30.35 -28.40
C SER A 8 -3.02 29.60 -28.19
N ASP A 9 -2.80 29.02 -27.00
CA ASP A 9 -1.58 28.26 -26.76
C ASP A 9 -1.49 26.99 -27.62
N PHE A 10 -2.63 26.44 -28.02
CA PHE A 10 -2.70 25.36 -29.00
C PHE A 10 -2.21 25.83 -30.38
N ASP A 11 -2.67 27.00 -30.84
CA ASP A 11 -2.26 27.61 -32.11
C ASP A 11 -0.76 27.92 -32.13
N LYS A 12 -0.22 28.46 -31.03
CA LYS A 12 1.23 28.68 -30.86
C LYS A 12 2.00 27.36 -30.91
N GLY A 13 1.47 26.30 -30.29
CA GLY A 13 2.05 24.95 -30.32
C GLY A 13 2.09 24.37 -31.74
N GLN A 14 1.01 24.51 -32.51
CA GLN A 14 0.95 24.08 -33.90
C GLN A 14 1.96 24.84 -34.79
N ILE A 15 2.09 26.16 -34.58
CA ILE A 15 3.11 26.96 -35.28
C ILE A 15 4.52 26.45 -34.99
N VAL A 16 4.84 26.20 -33.71
CA VAL A 16 6.17 25.72 -33.31
C VAL A 16 6.46 24.34 -33.90
N MET A 17 5.48 23.43 -33.88
CA MET A 17 5.60 22.09 -34.45
C MET A 17 5.80 22.15 -35.97
N ALA A 18 4.98 22.91 -36.70
CA ALA A 18 5.10 23.08 -38.15
C ALA A 18 6.48 23.62 -38.56
N ARG A 19 7.02 24.58 -37.80
CA ARG A 19 8.35 25.15 -38.04
C ARG A 19 9.49 24.20 -37.70
N ARG A 20 9.37 23.36 -36.66
CA ARG A 20 10.32 22.28 -36.36
C ARG A 20 10.35 21.19 -37.43
N LEU A 21 9.20 20.89 -38.04
CA LEU A 21 9.06 19.96 -39.16
C LEU A 21 9.54 20.53 -40.50
N GLY A 22 10.18 21.71 -40.50
CA GLY A 22 10.75 22.32 -41.71
C GLY A 22 9.74 22.99 -42.63
N GLN A 23 8.47 23.12 -42.24
CA GLN A 23 7.47 23.78 -43.08
C GLN A 23 7.73 25.28 -43.22
N SER A 24 7.39 25.84 -44.38
CA SER A 24 7.57 27.26 -44.65
C SER A 24 6.66 28.13 -43.76
N ILE A 25 7.06 29.39 -43.55
CA ILE A 25 6.28 30.36 -42.74
C ILE A 25 4.87 30.54 -43.31
N SER A 26 4.72 30.48 -44.64
CA SER A 26 3.41 30.57 -45.31
C SER A 26 2.53 29.35 -45.05
N GLN A 27 3.12 28.15 -45.01
CA GLN A 27 2.38 26.91 -44.70
C GLN A 27 1.94 26.87 -43.24
N ALA A 28 2.81 27.24 -42.30
CA ALA A 28 2.46 27.35 -40.88
C ALA A 28 1.38 28.43 -40.63
N ALA A 29 1.45 29.55 -41.36
CA ALA A 29 0.44 30.61 -41.32
C ALA A 29 -0.91 30.12 -41.84
N GLY A 30 -0.91 29.36 -42.94
CA GLY A 30 -2.11 28.76 -43.52
C GLY A 30 -2.74 27.69 -42.63
N LEU A 31 -1.93 26.90 -41.93
CA LEU A 31 -2.41 25.83 -41.04
C LEU A 31 -3.21 26.36 -39.85
N VAL A 32 -2.77 27.48 -39.26
CA VAL A 32 -3.41 28.11 -38.09
C VAL A 32 -4.35 29.26 -38.48
N GLY A 33 -4.33 29.69 -39.75
CA GLY A 33 -5.14 30.82 -40.23
C GLY A 33 -4.69 32.17 -39.66
N CYS A 34 -3.39 32.34 -39.42
CA CYS A 34 -2.81 33.55 -38.83
C CYS A 34 -1.87 34.29 -39.80
N SER A 35 -1.48 35.53 -39.46
CA SER A 35 -0.56 36.28 -40.30
C SER A 35 0.86 35.69 -40.27
N ARG A 36 1.59 35.82 -41.39
CA ARG A 36 3.01 35.39 -41.48
C ARG A 36 3.89 36.06 -40.41
N SER A 37 3.57 37.29 -40.02
CA SER A 37 4.26 38.01 -38.95
C SER A 37 3.98 37.41 -37.56
N ALA A 38 2.76 36.91 -37.31
CA ALA A 38 2.42 36.23 -36.07
C ALA A 38 3.20 34.91 -35.93
N VAL A 39 3.33 34.14 -37.02
CA VAL A 39 4.16 32.91 -37.07
C VAL A 39 5.63 33.18 -36.73
N VAL A 40 6.19 34.25 -37.30
CA VAL A 40 7.59 34.62 -37.03
C VAL A 40 7.77 35.07 -35.58
N SER A 41 6.85 35.88 -35.06
CA SER A 41 6.89 36.38 -33.68
C SER A 41 6.79 35.24 -32.65
N THR A 42 5.84 34.33 -32.81
CA THR A 42 5.64 33.19 -31.90
C THR A 42 6.80 32.21 -31.94
N TYR A 43 7.32 31.87 -33.12
CA TYR A 43 8.47 30.98 -33.25
C TYR A 43 9.75 31.59 -32.68
N ARG A 44 9.97 32.90 -32.89
CA ARG A 44 11.11 33.62 -32.30
C ARG A 44 11.01 33.71 -30.79
N LYS A 45 9.81 33.94 -30.26
CA LYS A 45 9.55 33.96 -28.81
C LYS A 45 9.81 32.58 -28.21
N TRP A 46 9.28 31.52 -28.81
CA TRP A 46 9.57 30.13 -28.43
C TRP A 46 11.07 29.78 -28.50
N SER A 47 11.79 30.23 -29.52
CA SER A 47 13.23 29.96 -29.64
C SER A 47 14.06 30.65 -28.56
N LYS A 48 13.54 31.72 -27.93
CA LYS A 48 14.21 32.44 -26.84
C LYS A 48 13.78 31.94 -25.46
N GLU A 49 12.49 31.67 -25.27
CA GLU A 49 11.88 31.34 -23.97
C GLU A 49 11.68 29.83 -23.75
N GLY A 50 11.89 29.00 -24.78
CA GLY A 50 11.63 27.56 -24.74
C GLY A 50 10.16 27.20 -25.04
N PRO A 51 9.79 25.90 -24.97
CA PRO A 51 8.40 25.44 -25.11
C PRO A 51 7.47 26.24 -24.19
N PRO A 52 6.30 26.70 -24.66
CA PRO A 52 5.28 27.21 -23.74
C PRO A 52 4.94 26.06 -22.79
N VAL A 53 5.47 26.14 -21.57
CA VAL A 53 5.15 25.20 -20.52
C VAL A 53 3.67 25.40 -20.24
N ASN A 54 2.89 24.37 -20.55
CA ASN A 54 1.46 24.37 -20.29
C ASN A 54 1.28 24.43 -18.77
N GLN A 55 1.16 25.62 -18.20
CA GLN A 55 0.72 25.85 -16.83
C GLN A 55 -0.77 25.52 -16.74
N ARG A 56 -1.13 24.28 -17.07
CA ARG A 56 -2.23 23.61 -16.38
C ARG A 56 -1.71 23.39 -14.97
N LEU A 57 -1.79 24.43 -14.15
CA LEU A 57 -1.75 24.25 -12.71
C LEU A 57 -2.81 23.20 -12.43
N GLY A 58 -2.38 22.05 -11.91
CA GLY A 58 -3.26 20.96 -11.57
C GLY A 58 -4.26 21.45 -10.53
N HIS A 59 -5.41 21.94 -10.98
CA HIS A 59 -6.58 22.07 -10.15
C HIS A 59 -7.11 20.66 -9.94
N GLY A 60 -6.38 19.91 -9.11
CA GLY A 60 -6.86 18.66 -8.57
C GLY A 60 -8.17 18.88 -7.82
N ARG A 61 -8.75 17.79 -7.35
CA ARG A 61 -9.96 17.83 -6.53
C ARG A 61 -9.83 18.92 -5.43
N PRO A 62 -10.81 19.83 -5.29
CA PRO A 62 -10.77 20.88 -4.28
C PRO A 62 -10.47 20.32 -2.89
N LYS A 63 -9.62 21.01 -2.13
CA LYS A 63 -9.29 20.62 -0.76
C LYS A 63 -10.53 20.75 0.12
N LEU A 64 -10.76 19.76 0.98
CA LEU A 64 -11.86 19.81 1.95
C LEU A 64 -11.51 20.67 3.18
N ILE A 65 -10.22 20.76 3.52
CA ILE A 65 -9.71 21.73 4.50
C ILE A 65 -9.16 22.93 3.72
N ASP A 66 -9.73 24.08 4.00
CA ASP A 66 -9.35 25.39 3.50
C ASP A 66 -8.08 25.91 4.16
N GLU A 67 -7.48 26.97 3.61
CA GLU A 67 -6.25 27.57 4.15
C GLU A 67 -6.42 28.03 5.61
N HIS A 68 -7.60 28.53 5.97
CA HIS A 68 -7.93 28.88 7.34
C HIS A 68 -7.98 27.65 8.27
N GLY A 69 -8.51 26.53 7.78
CA GLY A 69 -8.49 25.24 8.47
C GLY A 69 -7.07 24.69 8.65
N GLU A 70 -6.21 24.81 7.63
CA GLU A 70 -4.78 24.45 7.71
C GLU A 70 -4.06 25.32 8.77
N GLN A 71 -4.31 26.64 8.81
CA GLN A 71 -3.75 27.53 9.85
C GLN A 71 -4.28 27.23 11.27
N LYS A 72 -5.54 26.83 11.42
CA LYS A 72 -6.11 26.38 12.70
C LYS A 72 -5.44 25.09 13.15
N LEU A 73 -5.23 24.14 12.24
CA LEU A 73 -4.50 22.89 12.50
C LEU A 73 -3.05 23.14 12.96
N ALA A 74 -2.32 24.03 12.28
CA ALA A 74 -0.96 24.39 12.68
C ALA A 74 -0.90 24.89 14.13
N ARG A 75 -1.81 25.81 14.50
CA ARG A 75 -1.89 26.35 15.86
C ARG A 75 -2.22 25.28 16.89
N LEU A 76 -3.16 24.38 16.57
CA LEU A 76 -3.54 23.29 17.47
C LEU A 76 -2.36 22.34 17.73
N VAL A 77 -1.63 21.94 16.69
CA VAL A 77 -0.43 21.07 16.81
C VAL A 77 0.70 21.77 17.56
N GLN A 78 0.89 23.08 17.35
CA GLN A 78 1.90 23.85 18.10
C GLN A 78 1.54 23.99 19.59
N SER A 79 0.26 24.15 19.91
CA SER A 79 -0.23 24.29 21.30
C SER A 79 -0.25 22.97 22.08
N ASN A 80 -0.45 21.84 21.40
CA ASN A 80 -0.44 20.52 22.00
C ASN A 80 0.39 19.56 21.13
N LYS A 81 1.66 19.41 21.50
CA LYS A 81 2.61 18.51 20.83
C LYS A 81 2.24 17.02 20.96
N GLN A 82 1.35 16.67 21.90
CA GLN A 82 0.93 15.30 22.18
C GLN A 82 -0.52 15.02 21.71
N ALA A 83 -1.13 15.94 20.95
CA ALA A 83 -2.50 15.72 20.45
C ALA A 83 -2.53 14.54 19.46
N THR A 84 -3.59 13.72 19.54
CA THR A 84 -3.87 12.65 18.57
C THR A 84 -4.58 13.20 17.32
N VAL A 85 -4.55 12.45 16.20
CA VAL A 85 -5.26 12.86 14.97
C VAL A 85 -6.77 12.99 15.23
N ALA A 86 -7.33 12.11 16.06
CA ALA A 86 -8.73 12.11 16.46
C ALA A 86 -9.11 13.40 17.22
N GLU A 87 -8.33 13.76 18.24
CA GLU A 87 -8.54 15.01 19.00
C GLU A 87 -8.42 16.27 18.14
N LEU A 88 -7.46 16.28 17.21
CA LEU A 88 -7.30 17.37 16.25
C LEU A 88 -8.49 17.45 15.30
N ALA A 89 -9.02 16.30 14.85
CA ALA A 89 -10.20 16.25 14.01
C ALA A 89 -11.44 16.77 14.74
N GLU A 90 -11.65 16.42 16.02
CA GLU A 90 -12.74 16.97 16.83
C GLU A 90 -12.64 18.49 16.98
N LYS A 91 -11.45 19.02 17.31
CA LYS A 91 -11.23 20.47 17.47
C LYS A 91 -11.38 21.25 16.16
N VAL A 92 -11.05 20.65 15.02
CA VAL A 92 -11.27 21.25 13.69
C VAL A 92 -12.74 21.20 13.30
N ASN A 93 -13.43 20.12 13.62
CA ASN A 93 -14.85 19.92 13.34
C ASN A 93 -15.78 20.71 14.28
N ALA A 94 -15.29 21.16 15.44
CA ALA A 94 -16.05 21.99 16.37
C ALA A 94 -16.60 23.24 15.64
N GLY A 95 -17.93 23.30 15.49
CA GLY A 95 -18.65 24.39 14.84
C GLY A 95 -18.73 24.35 13.31
N ARG A 96 -18.31 23.25 12.65
CA ARG A 96 -18.45 23.09 11.18
C ARG A 96 -19.71 22.27 10.83
N GLU A 97 -20.46 22.72 9.83
CA GLU A 97 -21.60 21.97 9.26
C GLU A 97 -21.15 20.71 8.50
N GLN A 98 -20.03 20.80 7.77
CA GLN A 98 -19.40 19.67 7.11
C GLN A 98 -18.25 19.14 7.98
N LYS A 99 -18.47 17.97 8.58
CA LYS A 99 -17.45 17.27 9.36
C LYS A 99 -16.37 16.70 8.43
N VAL A 100 -15.12 16.96 8.78
CA VAL A 100 -13.92 16.46 8.12
C VAL A 100 -13.48 15.16 8.82
N SER A 101 -13.11 14.14 8.04
CA SER A 101 -12.62 12.88 8.61
C SER A 101 -11.19 13.00 9.14
N GLU A 102 -10.83 12.15 10.10
CA GLU A 102 -9.46 12.01 10.63
C GLU A 102 -8.43 11.84 9.51
N HIS A 103 -8.73 10.99 8.52
CA HIS A 103 -7.85 10.79 7.35
C HIS A 103 -7.58 12.07 6.56
N THR A 104 -8.55 12.98 6.49
CA THR A 104 -8.37 14.26 5.80
C THR A 104 -7.48 15.19 6.62
N VAL A 105 -7.66 15.20 7.95
CA VAL A 105 -6.79 15.94 8.88
C VAL A 105 -5.37 15.41 8.80
N HIS A 106 -5.17 14.09 8.84
CA HIS A 106 -3.87 13.44 8.71
C HIS A 106 -3.17 13.80 7.39
N ARG A 107 -3.88 13.76 6.25
CA ARG A 107 -3.33 14.18 4.95
C ARG A 107 -2.93 15.66 4.92
N SER A 108 -3.71 16.53 5.55
CA SER A 108 -3.35 17.95 5.67
C SER A 108 -2.13 18.15 6.55
N LEU A 109 -2.01 17.42 7.66
CA LEU A 109 -0.83 17.44 8.54
C LEU A 109 0.44 16.97 7.83
N LEU A 110 0.37 15.86 7.08
CA LEU A 110 1.49 15.37 6.27
C LEU A 110 1.94 16.41 5.23
N ARG A 111 0.99 17.05 4.54
CA ARG A 111 1.28 18.10 3.57
C ARG A 111 1.95 19.32 4.20
N MET A 112 1.59 19.65 5.43
CA MET A 112 2.17 20.75 6.19
C MET A 112 3.50 20.38 6.86
N GLY A 113 3.99 19.14 6.70
CA GLY A 113 5.20 18.65 7.38
C GLY A 113 5.03 18.45 8.89
N LEU A 114 3.79 18.41 9.38
CA LEU A 114 3.46 18.27 10.80
C LEU A 114 3.06 16.83 11.18
N GLY A 115 3.15 15.88 10.25
CA GLY A 115 2.73 14.49 10.47
C GLY A 115 3.47 13.77 11.60
N ARG A 116 4.76 14.08 11.80
CA ARG A 116 5.56 13.50 12.90
C ARG A 116 5.22 14.03 14.30
N ARG A 117 4.46 15.12 14.39
CA ARG A 117 4.11 15.79 15.66
C ARG A 117 2.76 15.36 16.23
N VAL A 118 2.13 14.34 15.64
CA VAL A 118 0.81 13.88 16.05
C VAL A 118 0.95 12.44 16.50
N VAL A 119 0.52 12.18 17.73
CA VAL A 119 0.66 10.87 18.36
C VAL A 119 -0.26 9.89 17.64
N LYS A 120 0.34 8.82 17.09
CA LYS A 120 -0.37 7.63 16.57
C LYS A 120 -1.10 7.00 17.77
N ASP A 121 -2.38 6.64 17.60
CA ASP A 121 -3.27 6.23 18.70
C ASP A 121 -2.55 5.43 19.81
N THR A 122 -2.34 6.06 20.97
CA THR A 122 -1.57 5.48 22.08
C THR A 122 -2.20 4.19 22.62
N ASN A 123 -3.50 4.04 22.45
CA ASN A 123 -4.24 2.86 22.90
C ASN A 123 -4.27 1.73 21.87
N LYS A 124 -3.71 1.91 20.66
CA LYS A 124 -3.65 0.84 19.65
C LYS A 124 -2.70 -0.25 20.17
N PRO A 125 -3.15 -1.50 20.31
CA PRO A 125 -2.28 -2.61 20.70
C PRO A 125 -1.07 -2.69 19.78
N LYS A 126 0.13 -2.80 20.36
CA LYS A 126 1.36 -2.97 19.57
C LYS A 126 1.29 -4.29 18.81
N ALA A 127 1.76 -4.30 17.56
CA ALA A 127 1.71 -5.49 16.73
C ALA A 127 2.42 -6.69 17.38
N ARG A 128 2.05 -7.90 16.98
CA ARG A 128 2.69 -9.12 17.46
C ARG A 128 4.15 -9.15 17.03
N THR A 129 5.01 -9.51 17.96
CA THR A 129 6.44 -9.68 17.74
C THR A 129 6.71 -11.13 17.35
N SER A 130 7.33 -11.36 16.20
CA SER A 130 7.70 -12.70 15.74
C SER A 130 8.91 -13.27 16.49
N ALA A 131 9.12 -14.59 16.40
CA ALA A 131 10.27 -15.25 17.01
C ALA A 131 11.60 -14.66 16.51
N TYR A 132 11.68 -14.41 15.20
CA TYR A 132 12.83 -13.75 14.59
C TYR A 132 13.02 -12.31 15.07
N ALA A 133 11.95 -11.53 15.25
CA ALA A 133 12.06 -10.17 15.78
C ALA A 133 12.62 -10.15 17.22
N TYR A 134 12.18 -11.08 18.08
CA TYR A 134 12.77 -11.26 19.41
C TYR A 134 14.25 -11.66 19.36
N PHE A 135 14.63 -12.49 18.39
CA PHE A 135 16.03 -12.85 18.17
C PHE A 135 16.86 -11.62 17.78
N VAL A 136 16.41 -10.82 16.81
CA VAL A 136 17.10 -9.59 16.39
C VAL A 136 17.23 -8.61 17.56
N LEU A 137 16.20 -8.47 18.41
CA LEU A 137 16.27 -7.66 19.64
C LEU A 137 17.35 -8.19 20.59
N SER A 138 17.41 -9.50 20.82
CA SER A 138 18.45 -10.08 21.68
C SER A 138 19.87 -9.88 21.13
N CYS A 139 20.06 -9.98 19.81
CA CYS A 139 21.33 -9.70 19.15
C CYS A 139 21.71 -8.21 19.28
N ARG A 140 20.73 -7.30 19.17
CA ARG A 140 20.93 -5.85 19.39
C ARG A 140 21.40 -5.58 20.81
N ASP A 141 20.73 -6.14 21.81
CA ASP A 141 21.05 -5.94 23.23
C ASP A 141 22.42 -6.52 23.58
N GLU A 142 22.77 -7.68 23.02
CA GLU A 142 24.10 -8.25 23.17
C GLU A 142 25.20 -7.38 22.56
N LEU A 143 24.94 -6.77 21.39
CA LEU A 143 25.89 -5.90 20.73
C LEU A 143 26.07 -4.58 21.50
N LYS A 144 24.98 -4.01 22.02
CA LYS A 144 25.03 -2.86 22.93
C LYS A 144 25.83 -3.17 24.19
N ARG A 145 25.65 -4.36 24.79
CA ARG A 145 26.40 -4.79 25.97
C ARG A 145 27.89 -5.01 25.68
N LYS A 146 28.24 -5.55 24.50
CA LYS A 146 29.63 -5.86 24.11
C LYS A 146 30.37 -4.63 23.55
N SER A 147 29.65 -3.64 23.03
CA SER A 147 30.22 -2.45 22.40
C SER A 147 29.31 -1.24 22.63
N PRO A 148 29.26 -0.70 23.86
CA PRO A 148 28.35 0.40 24.22
C PRO A 148 28.66 1.71 23.48
N ASP A 149 29.88 1.87 22.97
CA ASP A 149 30.38 3.10 22.33
C ASP A 149 30.47 3.00 20.79
N THR A 150 30.05 1.87 20.21
CA THR A 150 30.09 1.66 18.75
C THR A 150 28.70 1.80 18.17
N GLN A 151 28.51 2.80 17.30
CA GLN A 151 27.28 2.96 16.54
C GLN A 151 26.98 1.67 15.75
N VAL A 152 25.89 1.02 16.12
CA VAL A 152 25.47 -0.26 15.54
C VAL A 152 24.93 -0.03 14.13
N ASN A 153 25.69 -0.44 13.11
CA ASN A 153 25.26 -0.34 11.72
C ASN A 153 24.12 -1.33 11.44
N LEU A 154 22.88 -0.84 11.35
CA LEU A 154 21.66 -1.66 11.20
C LEU A 154 21.72 -2.61 9.99
N SER A 155 22.28 -2.14 8.87
CA SER A 155 22.45 -2.96 7.66
C SER A 155 23.37 -4.17 7.87
N MET A 156 24.45 -4.00 8.65
CA MET A 156 25.37 -5.08 8.96
C MET A 156 24.79 -6.03 10.00
N LEU A 157 24.04 -5.49 10.96
CA LEU A 157 23.37 -6.28 11.98
C LEU A 157 22.28 -7.17 11.40
N SER A 158 21.42 -6.64 10.53
CA SER A 158 20.39 -7.43 9.86
C SER A 158 20.98 -8.63 9.10
N LYS A 159 22.08 -8.43 8.37
CA LYS A 159 22.77 -9.52 7.65
C LYS A 159 23.29 -10.57 8.62
N LYS A 160 24.00 -10.16 9.67
CA LYS A 160 24.53 -11.07 10.70
C LYS A 160 23.40 -11.84 11.41
N CYS A 161 22.34 -11.18 11.84
CA CYS A 161 21.20 -11.83 12.49
C CYS A 161 20.50 -12.83 11.56
N SER A 162 20.42 -12.55 10.25
CA SER A 162 19.81 -13.49 9.31
C SER A 162 20.65 -14.76 9.11
N GLU A 163 21.97 -14.63 9.12
CA GLU A 163 22.90 -15.76 9.03
C GLU A 163 22.92 -16.56 10.34
N GLU A 164 22.94 -15.89 11.49
CA GLU A 164 22.88 -16.51 12.81
C GLU A 164 21.55 -17.21 13.05
N TRP A 165 20.41 -16.65 12.63
CA TRP A 165 19.10 -17.31 12.75
C TRP A 165 19.01 -18.59 11.92
N LYS A 166 19.64 -18.63 10.74
CA LYS A 166 19.71 -19.84 9.92
C LYS A 166 20.63 -20.89 10.52
N ALA A 167 21.70 -20.47 11.17
CA ALA A 167 22.67 -21.34 11.84
C ALA A 167 22.21 -21.79 13.25
N LEU A 168 21.23 -21.12 13.84
CA LEU A 168 20.71 -21.41 15.18
C LEU A 168 20.13 -22.82 15.28
N SER A 169 20.37 -23.47 16.41
CA SER A 169 19.79 -24.78 16.71
C SER A 169 18.27 -24.68 16.91
N PRO A 170 17.50 -25.75 16.64
CA PRO A 170 16.05 -25.76 16.90
C PRO A 170 15.72 -25.51 18.37
N ASP A 171 16.59 -25.91 19.31
CA ASP A 171 16.40 -25.66 20.75
C ASP A 171 16.50 -24.17 21.11
N GLU A 172 17.41 -23.44 20.47
CA GLU A 172 17.54 -22.00 20.67
C GLU A 172 16.40 -21.23 19.99
N LYS A 173 15.94 -21.70 18.82
CA LYS A 173 14.76 -21.14 18.13
C LYS A 173 13.49 -21.32 18.94
N LYS A 174 13.32 -22.49 19.56
CA LYS A 174 12.19 -22.81 20.42
C LYS A 174 11.99 -21.80 21.55
N LYS A 175 13.09 -21.30 22.14
CA LYS A 175 13.02 -20.24 23.16
C LYS A 175 12.36 -18.95 22.62
N PHE A 176 12.67 -18.58 21.37
CA PHE A 176 12.10 -17.39 20.72
C PHE A 176 10.68 -17.64 20.19
N GLU A 177 10.38 -18.87 19.75
CA GLU A 177 9.03 -19.31 19.38
C GLU A 177 8.07 -19.27 20.58
N ASP A 178 8.51 -19.74 21.75
CA ASP A 178 7.73 -19.65 22.99
C ASP A 178 7.47 -18.19 23.39
N MET A 179 8.45 -17.30 23.23
CA MET A 179 8.26 -15.85 23.44
C MET A 179 7.27 -15.25 22.45
N ALA A 180 7.36 -15.60 21.16
CA ALA A 180 6.43 -15.14 20.14
C ALA A 180 5.00 -15.66 20.38
N LYS A 181 4.86 -16.89 20.88
CA LYS A 181 3.57 -17.47 21.25
C LYS A 181 2.94 -16.76 22.45
N ALA A 182 3.74 -16.38 23.44
CA ALA A 182 3.27 -15.56 24.57
C ALA A 182 2.87 -14.15 24.12
N ASP A 183 3.66 -13.51 23.25
CA ASP A 183 3.34 -12.19 22.68
C ASP A 183 2.06 -12.21 21.83
N LYS A 184 1.86 -13.28 21.06
CA LYS A 184 0.60 -13.52 20.34
C LYS A 184 -0.59 -13.56 21.29
N ALA A 185 -0.48 -14.26 22.43
CA ALA A 185 -1.54 -14.30 23.42
C ALA A 185 -1.80 -12.91 24.04
N ARG A 186 -0.74 -12.17 24.40
CA ARG A 186 -0.84 -10.77 24.87
C ARG A 186 -1.60 -9.90 23.87
N TYR A 187 -1.18 -9.91 22.60
CA TYR A 187 -1.84 -9.12 21.56
C TYR A 187 -3.30 -9.51 21.36
N ASP A 188 -3.60 -10.81 21.32
CA ASP A 188 -4.96 -11.29 21.15
C ASP A 188 -5.86 -10.86 22.33
N GLU A 189 -5.32 -10.72 23.55
CA GLU A 189 -6.02 -10.16 24.71
C GLU A 189 -6.16 -8.62 24.64
N GLU A 190 -5.09 -7.91 24.31
CA GLU A 190 -5.10 -6.45 24.14
C GLU A 190 -6.09 -6.03 23.05
N VAL A 191 -6.12 -6.75 21.91
CA VAL A 191 -7.07 -6.50 20.82
C VAL A 191 -8.51 -6.77 21.24
N LYS A 192 -8.77 -7.79 22.08
CA LYS A 192 -10.13 -8.03 22.61
C LYS A 192 -10.61 -6.90 23.51
N ASN A 193 -9.70 -6.31 24.29
CA ASN A 193 -10.01 -5.21 25.20
C ASN A 193 -9.96 -3.84 24.51
N TYR A 194 -9.38 -3.76 23.30
CA TYR A 194 -9.27 -2.53 22.54
C TYR A 194 -10.59 -2.16 21.86
N ILE A 195 -11.11 -0.99 22.23
CA ILE A 195 -12.23 -0.35 21.56
C ILE A 195 -11.65 0.71 20.61
N PRO A 196 -11.66 0.48 19.28
CA PRO A 196 -11.16 1.47 18.34
C PRO A 196 -11.97 2.77 18.44
N PRO A 197 -11.31 3.94 18.37
CA PRO A 197 -12.00 5.23 18.25
C PRO A 197 -13.04 5.22 17.12
N ILE A 198 -14.20 5.83 17.37
CA ILE A 198 -15.31 5.86 16.40
C ILE A 198 -14.86 6.63 15.15
N GLY A 199 -14.51 5.90 14.09
CA GLY A 199 -14.01 6.47 12.84
C GLY A 199 -12.66 5.90 12.37
N SER A 200 -11.95 5.15 13.22
CA SER A 200 -10.65 4.54 12.93
C SER A 200 -10.73 3.13 12.35
N GLU A 201 -11.93 2.60 12.05
CA GLU A 201 -12.06 1.43 11.18
C GLU A 201 -11.42 1.77 9.83
N GLU A 202 -10.15 1.39 9.68
CA GLU A 202 -9.50 1.26 8.41
C GLU A 202 -10.41 0.39 7.56
N ARG A 203 -11.17 1.02 6.65
CA ARG A 203 -11.80 0.32 5.55
C ARG A 203 -10.67 -0.47 4.92
N LYS A 204 -10.62 -1.78 5.15
CA LYS A 204 -9.82 -2.71 4.35
C LYS A 204 -10.15 -2.34 2.92
N ILE A 205 -9.24 -1.63 2.27
CA ILE A 205 -9.38 -1.28 0.88
C ILE A 205 -9.32 -2.64 0.19
N LYS A 206 -10.50 -3.22 -0.08
CA LYS A 206 -10.60 -4.24 -1.12
C LYS A 206 -9.95 -3.57 -2.32
N LYS A 207 -8.76 -4.03 -2.72
CA LYS A 207 -8.06 -3.59 -3.93
C LYS A 207 -8.90 -4.07 -5.13
N GLU A 208 -10.08 -3.48 -5.28
CA GLU A 208 -11.00 -3.69 -6.38
C GLU A 208 -10.49 -2.83 -7.53
N GLY A 209 -9.41 -3.31 -8.15
CA GLY A 209 -8.66 -2.57 -9.15
C GLY A 209 -7.17 -2.87 -9.22
N SER A 210 -6.61 -3.73 -8.34
CA SER A 210 -5.28 -4.28 -8.62
C SER A 210 -5.39 -5.16 -9.86
N ILE A 211 -4.68 -4.80 -10.93
CA ILE A 211 -4.42 -5.64 -12.10
C ILE A 211 -3.43 -6.73 -11.66
N GLU A 212 -3.76 -7.42 -10.58
CA GLU A 212 -3.08 -8.64 -10.19
C GLU A 212 -3.69 -9.74 -11.06
N PRO A 213 -2.87 -10.55 -11.75
CA PRO A 213 -3.39 -11.66 -12.53
C PRO A 213 -4.22 -12.54 -11.58
N LYS A 214 -5.52 -12.66 -11.87
CA LYS A 214 -6.43 -13.48 -11.06
C LYS A 214 -5.83 -14.87 -10.94
N ARG A 215 -5.66 -15.33 -9.70
CA ARG A 215 -5.08 -16.64 -9.40
C ARG A 215 -5.80 -17.73 -10.22
N PRO A 216 -5.05 -18.70 -10.77
CA PRO A 216 -5.62 -19.78 -11.54
C PRO A 216 -6.65 -20.57 -10.74
N LEU A 217 -7.78 -20.85 -11.37
CA LEU A 217 -8.88 -21.62 -10.78
C LEU A 217 -8.38 -23.03 -10.44
N SER A 218 -8.58 -23.45 -9.19
CA SER A 218 -8.30 -24.82 -8.74
C SER A 218 -9.21 -25.84 -9.45
N ALA A 219 -8.82 -27.12 -9.48
CA ALA A 219 -9.56 -28.20 -10.13
C ALA A 219 -11.04 -28.26 -9.72
N PHE A 220 -11.30 -28.11 -8.41
CA PHE A 220 -12.66 -28.03 -7.86
C PHE A 220 -13.45 -26.82 -8.36
N PHE A 221 -12.80 -25.66 -8.53
CA PHE A 221 -13.48 -24.46 -9.04
C PHE A 221 -13.77 -24.55 -10.54
N ILE A 222 -12.93 -25.22 -11.32
CA ILE A 222 -13.20 -25.55 -12.73
C ILE A 222 -14.43 -26.47 -12.83
N PHE A 223 -14.51 -27.47 -11.95
CA PHE A 223 -15.67 -28.34 -11.83
C PHE A 223 -16.93 -27.56 -11.42
N CYS A 224 -16.86 -26.75 -10.36
CA CYS A 224 -17.96 -25.90 -9.93
C CYS A 224 -18.44 -24.97 -11.05
N ALA A 225 -17.54 -24.35 -11.82
CA ALA A 225 -17.92 -23.46 -12.91
C ALA A 225 -18.76 -24.18 -13.99
N LYS A 226 -18.44 -25.44 -14.28
CA LYS A 226 -19.16 -26.26 -15.27
C LYS A 226 -20.51 -26.77 -14.74
N HIS A 227 -20.54 -27.22 -13.49
CA HIS A 227 -21.72 -27.90 -12.93
C HIS A 227 -22.67 -26.97 -12.16
N ARG A 228 -22.24 -25.76 -11.76
CA ARG A 228 -23.08 -24.80 -11.04
C ARG A 228 -24.32 -24.40 -11.82
N ASN A 229 -24.24 -24.26 -13.15
CA ASN A 229 -25.41 -23.92 -13.97
C ASN A 229 -26.41 -25.08 -14.06
N THR A 230 -25.92 -26.32 -14.12
CA THR A 230 -26.75 -27.53 -14.10
C THR A 230 -27.47 -27.67 -12.77
N VAL A 231 -26.74 -27.60 -11.65
CA VAL A 231 -27.32 -27.70 -10.30
C VAL A 231 -28.28 -26.54 -10.02
N LYS A 232 -27.99 -25.33 -10.50
CA LYS A 232 -28.90 -24.18 -10.39
C LYS A 232 -30.18 -24.36 -11.22
N SER A 233 -30.11 -25.05 -12.35
CA SER A 233 -31.29 -25.29 -13.20
C SER A 233 -32.16 -26.43 -12.65
N GLU A 234 -31.55 -27.45 -12.05
CA GLU A 234 -32.25 -28.54 -11.38
C GLU A 234 -32.85 -28.12 -10.04
N PHE A 235 -32.18 -27.20 -9.34
CA PHE A 235 -32.61 -26.69 -8.03
C PHE A 235 -32.69 -25.16 -8.01
N PRO A 236 -33.62 -24.55 -8.76
CA PRO A 236 -33.75 -23.09 -8.86
C PRO A 236 -34.15 -22.42 -7.54
N ASN A 237 -34.71 -23.17 -6.58
CA ASN A 237 -35.18 -22.68 -5.29
C ASN A 237 -34.18 -22.86 -4.14
N LEU A 238 -33.04 -23.55 -4.36
CA LEU A 238 -32.02 -23.73 -3.32
C LEU A 238 -31.10 -22.51 -3.24
N SER A 239 -30.66 -22.20 -2.03
CA SER A 239 -29.71 -21.12 -1.79
C SER A 239 -28.35 -21.45 -2.43
N ILE A 240 -27.56 -20.40 -2.72
CA ILE A 240 -26.22 -20.55 -3.28
C ILE A 240 -25.33 -21.44 -2.38
N ALA A 241 -25.52 -21.38 -1.07
CA ALA A 241 -24.80 -22.20 -0.10
C ALA A 241 -25.16 -23.70 -0.21
N GLU A 242 -26.43 -24.02 -0.44
CA GLU A 242 -26.88 -25.41 -0.61
C GLU A 242 -26.45 -25.99 -1.96
N ILE A 243 -26.46 -25.18 -3.02
CA ILE A 243 -25.90 -25.54 -4.33
C ILE A 243 -24.40 -25.84 -4.19
N ALA A 244 -23.66 -25.04 -3.41
CA ALA A 244 -22.25 -25.29 -3.16
C ALA A 244 -22.02 -26.60 -2.40
N LYS A 245 -22.83 -26.90 -1.36
CA LYS A 245 -22.77 -28.19 -0.64
C LYS A 245 -23.01 -29.37 -1.58
N LYS A 246 -24.01 -29.27 -2.48
CA LYS A 246 -24.27 -30.28 -3.51
C LYS A 246 -23.10 -30.46 -4.48
N LEU A 247 -22.41 -29.38 -4.86
CA LEU A 247 -21.22 -29.46 -5.71
C LEU A 247 -20.03 -30.11 -5.00
N VAL A 248 -19.84 -29.87 -3.70
CA VAL A 248 -18.82 -30.56 -2.89
C VAL A 248 -19.13 -32.06 -2.81
N GLU A 249 -20.38 -32.42 -2.54
CA GLU A 249 -20.84 -33.82 -2.49
C GLU A 249 -20.63 -34.53 -3.84
N MET A 250 -20.99 -33.87 -4.95
CA MET A 250 -20.73 -34.39 -6.30
C MET A 250 -19.24 -34.54 -6.59
N TRP A 251 -18.40 -33.59 -6.16
CA TRP A 251 -16.94 -33.69 -6.32
C TRP A 251 -16.37 -34.87 -5.53
N SER A 252 -16.82 -35.08 -4.29
CA SER A 252 -16.44 -36.21 -3.43
C SER A 252 -16.95 -37.56 -3.94
N ASN A 253 -17.95 -37.59 -4.82
CA ASN A 253 -18.45 -38.82 -5.46
C ASN A 253 -17.89 -39.07 -6.87
N LEU A 254 -17.17 -38.11 -7.48
CA LEU A 254 -16.50 -38.33 -8.76
C LEU A 254 -15.42 -39.39 -8.67
N SER A 255 -15.24 -40.14 -9.74
CA SER A 255 -14.15 -41.11 -9.86
C SER A 255 -12.79 -40.41 -9.91
N ALA A 256 -11.73 -41.06 -9.41
CA ALA A 256 -10.36 -40.52 -9.44
C ALA A 256 -9.91 -40.16 -10.88
N LYS A 257 -10.39 -40.89 -11.90
CA LYS A 257 -10.11 -40.60 -13.31
C LYS A 257 -10.72 -39.27 -13.76
N GLU A 258 -11.95 -38.96 -13.33
CA GLU A 258 -12.62 -37.71 -13.66
C GLU A 258 -12.03 -36.53 -12.90
N ARG A 259 -11.70 -36.71 -11.60
CA ARG A 259 -10.98 -35.70 -10.81
C ARG A 259 -9.63 -35.36 -11.41
N SER A 260 -8.84 -36.37 -11.79
CA SER A 260 -7.54 -36.19 -12.43
C SER A 260 -7.64 -35.39 -13.74
N ALA A 261 -8.71 -35.59 -14.53
CA ALA A 261 -8.94 -34.79 -15.73
C ALA A 261 -9.21 -33.29 -15.43
N PHE A 262 -9.81 -32.97 -14.28
CA PHE A 262 -9.98 -31.58 -13.83
C PHE A 262 -8.71 -30.99 -13.22
N GLU A 263 -7.91 -31.80 -12.54
CA GLU A 263 -6.58 -31.42 -12.04
C GLU A 263 -5.62 -31.10 -13.19
N GLN A 264 -5.55 -31.94 -14.22
CA GLN A 264 -4.78 -31.67 -15.43
C GLN A 264 -5.22 -30.36 -16.10
N LYS A 265 -6.54 -30.09 -16.16
CA LYS A 265 -7.06 -28.80 -16.67
C LYS A 265 -6.66 -27.62 -15.80
N ALA A 266 -6.61 -27.79 -14.47
CA ALA A 266 -6.14 -26.75 -13.56
C ALA A 266 -4.64 -26.47 -13.74
N ILE A 267 -3.83 -27.51 -13.91
CA ILE A 267 -2.39 -27.39 -14.18
C ILE A 267 -2.16 -26.66 -15.51
N LEU A 268 -2.83 -27.06 -16.59
CA LEU A 268 -2.73 -26.38 -17.88
C LEU A 268 -3.17 -24.91 -17.81
N LEU A 269 -4.22 -24.61 -17.04
CA LEU A 269 -4.69 -23.23 -16.84
C LEU A 269 -3.66 -22.39 -16.06
N ARG A 270 -3.01 -22.97 -15.02
CA ARG A 270 -1.90 -22.34 -14.30
C ARG A 270 -0.74 -22.04 -15.22
N GLU A 271 -0.32 -23.00 -16.04
CA GLU A 271 0.79 -22.84 -16.98
C GLU A 271 0.51 -21.76 -18.03
N LYS A 272 -0.73 -21.70 -18.54
CA LYS A 272 -1.14 -20.68 -19.50
C LYS A 272 -1.14 -19.28 -18.87
N GLN A 273 -1.70 -19.13 -17.66
CA GLN A 273 -1.68 -17.85 -16.96
C GLN A 273 -0.28 -17.42 -16.52
N ALA A 274 0.61 -18.37 -16.19
CA ALA A 274 2.00 -18.08 -15.91
C ALA A 274 2.76 -17.55 -17.14
N LYS A 275 2.42 -18.04 -18.34
CA LYS A 275 3.00 -17.56 -19.61
C LYS A 275 2.45 -16.19 -20.02
N ASP A 276 1.14 -15.97 -19.87
CA ASP A 276 0.49 -14.70 -20.22
C ASP A 276 0.81 -13.56 -19.21
N GLY A 277 1.23 -13.90 -17.98
CA GLY A 277 1.65 -12.95 -16.94
C GLY A 277 3.11 -12.47 -17.02
N GLY A 278 3.83 -12.80 -18.10
CA GLY A 278 5.27 -12.56 -18.27
C GLY A 278 5.72 -11.11 -18.54
N ILE A 279 5.07 -10.10 -17.96
CA ILE A 279 5.62 -8.74 -17.79
C ILE A 279 5.30 -8.28 -16.37
N GLY A 280 6.24 -8.50 -15.44
CA GLY A 280 6.12 -8.06 -14.05
C GLY A 280 6.84 -9.00 -13.07
N LEU A 281 8.17 -9.08 -13.17
CA LEU A 281 9.00 -9.77 -12.18
C LEU A 281 9.15 -8.91 -10.93
N ALA A 282 8.72 -9.43 -9.77
CA ALA A 282 9.49 -9.57 -8.52
C ALA A 282 8.55 -9.63 -7.30
N GLY A 283 8.62 -10.74 -6.53
CA GLY A 283 8.02 -10.89 -5.20
C GLY A 283 7.17 -12.16 -5.04
N GLY A 284 7.69 -13.18 -4.35
CA GLY A 284 7.00 -14.45 -4.02
C GLY A 284 5.73 -14.26 -3.16
N SER A 285 4.90 -15.25 -2.89
CA SER A 285 5.27 -16.58 -2.43
C SER A 285 4.20 -17.64 -2.77
N THR A 286 4.68 -18.88 -2.85
CA THR A 286 4.02 -20.11 -3.26
C THR A 286 3.12 -20.71 -2.17
N LYS A 287 1.93 -21.18 -2.53
CA LYS A 287 1.24 -22.26 -1.79
C LYS A 287 0.62 -23.24 -2.79
N ALA A 288 1.39 -24.28 -3.12
CA ALA A 288 0.92 -25.46 -3.83
C ALA A 288 0.10 -26.31 -2.86
N ALA A 289 -1.13 -26.67 -3.26
CA ALA A 289 -1.96 -27.63 -2.58
C ALA A 289 -1.81 -29.00 -3.26
N GLN A 290 -1.32 -29.97 -2.49
CA GLN A 290 -1.31 -31.40 -2.77
C GLN A 290 -2.16 -32.05 -1.66
N THR A 291 -3.23 -32.74 -2.06
CA THR A 291 -3.90 -33.80 -1.29
C THR A 291 -3.13 -35.09 -1.62
N GLU A 292 -2.76 -36.01 -0.72
CA GLU A 292 -3.56 -36.75 0.27
C GLU A 292 -2.65 -37.29 1.42
N ALA A 293 -3.27 -37.49 2.59
CA ALA A 293 -2.95 -38.34 3.76
C ALA A 293 -1.52 -38.91 3.99
N ASP A 294 -0.88 -38.49 5.08
CA ASP A 294 -0.66 -39.33 6.28
C ASP A 294 -0.18 -38.45 7.46
N GLU A 295 -0.39 -38.94 8.69
CA GLU A 295 -0.12 -38.31 9.98
C GLU A 295 1.34 -37.85 10.15
N ASP A 296 1.58 -36.58 10.51
CA ASP A 296 2.40 -36.16 11.66
C ASP A 296 2.46 -34.62 11.79
N GLU A 297 2.69 -34.17 13.01
CA GLU A 297 2.92 -32.78 13.41
C GLU A 297 4.01 -32.09 12.57
N GLU A 298 3.82 -30.82 12.20
CA GLU A 298 4.86 -29.78 12.32
C GLU A 298 4.36 -28.39 11.93
N GLU A 299 4.67 -27.43 12.81
CA GLU A 299 4.48 -25.99 12.65
C GLU A 299 5.12 -25.49 11.35
N LYS A 300 4.39 -24.63 10.64
CA LYS A 300 4.95 -23.94 9.48
C LYS A 300 5.04 -22.45 9.75
N ASP A 301 6.28 -22.04 10.00
CA ASP A 301 6.79 -20.67 9.94
C ASP A 301 6.11 -19.84 8.85
N GLU A 302 5.46 -18.75 9.27
CA GLU A 302 5.05 -17.65 8.40
C GLU A 302 6.17 -16.61 8.40
N GLU A 303 7.00 -16.65 7.35
CA GLU A 303 7.85 -15.52 6.96
C GLU A 303 6.94 -14.33 6.58
N GLU A 304 6.84 -13.32 7.45
CA GLU A 304 6.34 -12.00 7.08
C GLU A 304 7.50 -10.99 6.97
N ASP A 305 7.51 -10.35 5.81
CA ASP A 305 8.36 -9.28 5.31
C ASP A 305 8.24 -8.06 6.24
N VAL A 306 9.34 -7.69 6.91
CA VAL A 306 9.39 -6.54 7.82
C VAL A 306 9.73 -5.31 6.99
N GLU A 307 8.72 -4.51 6.63
CA GLU A 307 8.93 -3.12 6.20
C GLU A 307 9.41 -2.31 7.42
N ASP A 308 10.62 -1.76 7.32
CA ASP A 308 11.25 -0.78 8.22
C ASP A 308 10.24 0.30 8.69
N GLU A 309 9.88 0.30 9.97
CA GLU A 309 9.43 1.53 10.66
C GLU A 309 10.59 2.01 11.55
N ASP A 310 11.17 3.14 11.13
CA ASP A 310 12.16 3.96 11.83
C ASP A 310 11.78 4.17 13.31
N GLU A 311 12.56 3.59 14.24
CA GLU A 311 12.59 3.99 15.66
C GLU A 311 13.75 4.97 15.86
N GLU A 312 13.42 6.25 15.96
CA GLU A 312 14.32 7.34 16.35
C GLU A 312 14.52 7.37 17.87
N GLU A 313 15.72 7.84 18.22
CA GLU A 313 16.40 7.80 19.50
C GLU A 313 15.71 8.67 20.58
N ASP A 314 15.49 8.10 21.77
CA ASP A 314 15.23 8.87 22.99
C ASP A 314 16.58 9.35 23.55
N GLU A 315 16.91 10.62 23.31
CA GLU A 315 17.95 11.34 24.06
C GLU A 315 17.38 11.70 25.45
N ASP A 316 17.80 10.95 26.47
CA ASP A 316 17.67 11.35 27.88
C ASP A 316 18.64 12.52 28.14
N ASP A 317 18.10 13.73 28.24
CA ASP A 317 18.82 14.92 28.73
C ASP A 317 18.64 14.98 30.26
N GLU A 318 19.63 14.43 30.97
CA GLU A 318 19.76 14.58 32.43
C GLU A 318 20.15 16.02 32.77
N GLU A 319 19.16 16.87 33.06
CA GLU A 319 19.40 18.16 33.73
C GLU A 319 19.64 17.90 35.23
N GLU A 320 20.91 17.89 35.64
CA GLU A 320 21.34 17.95 37.04
C GLU A 320 20.89 19.28 37.68
N ASP A 321 20.01 19.17 38.68
CA ASP A 321 19.51 20.26 39.52
C ASP A 321 20.60 20.67 40.53
N ASP A 322 21.46 21.63 40.16
CA ASP A 322 22.38 22.28 41.10
C ASP A 322 21.75 23.58 41.62
N LYS A 323 21.23 23.52 42.86
CA LYS A 323 20.74 24.68 43.63
C LYS A 323 21.75 25.07 44.70
N GLU A 324 22.31 26.26 44.48
CA GLU A 324 22.77 27.29 45.43
C GLU A 324 23.68 26.89 46.62
#